data_AF-A0A845ZAC1-F1
#
_entry.id   AF-A0A845ZAC1-F1
#
_cell.length_a   1.000
_cell.length_b   1.000
_cell.length_c   1.000
_cell.angle_alpha   90.00
_cell.angle_beta   90.00
_cell.angle_gamma   90.00
#
_symmetry.space_group_name_H-M   'P 1'
#
loop_
_entity.id
_entity.type
_entity.pdbx_description
1 polymer ?
#
loop_
_entity_poly.entity_id
_entity_poly.type
_entity_poly.pdbx_seq_one_letter_code
_entity_poly.pdbx_strand_id
1 'polypeptide(L)' 'MSEIYRQQQWMWSNKKHRIDDRIVSLNQPHVRPIVRGKRGKNTEYGAII' A
#
# COMPACT_ATOMS: atom_id res chain seq x y z
N MET A 1 -9.87 4.53 12.46
CA MET A 1 -8.41 4.58 12.72
C MET A 1 -7.84 3.36 13.45
N SER A 2 -8.67 2.43 13.94
CA SER A 2 -8.21 1.23 14.68
C SER A 2 -7.42 0.22 13.83
N GLU A 3 -7.77 0.06 12.56
CA GLU A 3 -7.19 -0.99 11.71
C GLU A 3 -5.71 -0.77 11.39
N ILE A 4 -5.27 0.48 11.20
CA ILE A 4 -3.84 0.79 10.99
C ILE A 4 -3.02 0.41 12.22
N TYR A 5 -3.52 0.75 13.41
CA TYR A 5 -2.84 0.40 14.65
C TYR A 5 -2.74 -1.13 14.81
N ARG A 6 -3.82 -1.87 14.50
CA ARG A 6 -3.81 -3.34 14.48
C ARG A 6 -2.75 -3.89 13.51
N GLN A 7 -2.69 -3.37 12.30
CA GLN A 7 -1.72 -3.80 11.29
C GLN A 7 -0.27 -3.49 11.69
N GLN A 8 -0.01 -2.30 12.25
CA GLN A 8 1.31 -1.91 12.76
C GLN A 8 1.77 -2.79 13.93
N GLN A 9 0.88 -3.03 14.90
CA GLN A 9 1.19 -3.87 16.06
C GLN A 9 1.51 -5.31 15.65
N TRP A 10 0.74 -5.87 14.71
CA TRP A 10 0.99 -7.21 14.19
C TRP A 10 2.34 -7.28 13.46
N MET A 11 2.64 -6.31 12.60
CA MET A 11 3.91 -6.24 11.86
C MET A 11 5.12 -6.13 12.79
N TRP A 12 5.02 -5.31 13.83
CA TRP A 12 6.05 -5.20 14.87
C TRP A 12 6.24 -6.52 15.63
N SER A 13 5.14 -7.09 16.13
CA SER A 13 5.17 -8.31 16.96
C SER A 13 5.73 -9.52 16.20
N ASN A 14 5.43 -9.62 14.89
CA ASN A 14 5.85 -10.73 14.05
C ASN A 14 7.17 -10.46 13.31
N LYS A 15 7.79 -9.28 13.49
CA LYS A 15 8.97 -8.82 12.74
C LYS A 15 8.77 -8.93 11.22
N LYS A 16 7.57 -8.60 10.74
CA LYS A 16 7.20 -8.63 9.33
C LYS A 16 7.04 -7.20 8.81
N HIS A 17 7.57 -6.94 7.62
CA HIS A 17 7.44 -5.64 6.94
C HIS A 17 6.24 -5.56 5.98
N ARG A 18 5.46 -6.64 5.87
CA ARG A 18 4.29 -6.74 4.99
C ARG A 18 3.16 -7.50 5.69
N ILE A 19 1.94 -7.03 5.46
CA ILE A 19 0.67 -7.73 5.70
C ILE A 19 -0.16 -7.57 4.42
N ASP A 20 -1.04 -8.52 4.11
CA ASP A 20 -1.96 -8.37 2.99
C ASP A 20 -2.96 -7.24 3.29
N ASP A 21 -3.33 -6.48 2.25
CA ASP A 21 -4.19 -5.28 2.34
C ASP A 21 -3.70 -4.19 3.30
N ARG A 22 -2.37 -4.06 3.45
CA ARG A 22 -1.75 -3.05 4.32
C ARG A 22 -2.22 -1.64 3.94
N ILE A 23 -2.83 -0.94 4.90
CA ILE A 23 -3.18 0.46 4.77
C ILE A 23 -1.91 1.30 4.93
N VAL A 24 -1.46 1.91 3.84
CA VAL A 24 -0.22 2.71 3.80
C VAL A 24 -0.47 4.21 3.77
N SER A 25 -1.69 4.65 3.49
CA SER A 25 -2.09 6.05 3.40
C SER A 25 -3.46 6.26 4.04
N LEU A 26 -3.54 7.24 4.94
CA LEU A 26 -4.78 7.68 5.60
C LEU A 26 -5.62 8.61 4.71
N ASN A 27 -4.95 9.37 3.83
CA ASN A 27 -5.58 10.39 2.99
C ASN A 27 -6.06 9.86 1.63
N GLN A 28 -5.56 8.70 1.22
CA GLN A 28 -6.04 7.96 0.05
C GLN A 28 -6.18 6.48 0.41
N PRO A 29 -7.34 6.07 0.95
CA PRO A 29 -7.58 4.67 1.33
C PRO A 29 -7.77 3.74 0.12
N HIS A 30 -7.82 4.27 -1.11
CA HIS A 30 -7.72 3.44 -2.31
C HIS A 30 -6.34 2.79 -2.35
N VAL A 31 -6.30 1.50 -2.03
CA VAL A 31 -5.12 0.66 -2.06
C VAL A 31 -4.47 0.79 -3.44
N ARG A 32 -3.37 1.54 -3.53
CA ARG A 32 -2.55 1.53 -4.75
C ARG A 32 -1.75 0.22 -4.73
N PRO A 33 -1.92 -0.67 -5.72
CA PRO A 33 -1.13 -1.89 -5.79
C PRO A 33 0.36 -1.54 -5.77
N ILE A 34 1.13 -2.14 -4.87
CA ILE A 34 2.58 -2.01 -4.88
C ILE A 34 3.09 -2.80 -6.09
N VAL A 35 3.35 -2.10 -7.20
CA VAL A 35 3.84 -2.71 -8.44
C VAL A 35 5.28 -3.19 -8.21
N ARG A 36 5.44 -4.43 -7.75
CA ARG A 36 6.76 -5.05 -7.64
C ARG A 36 7.11 -5.72 -8.97
N GLY A 37 7.70 -4.92 -9.85
CA GLY A 37 8.16 -5.35 -11.17
C GLY A 37 8.30 -4.15 -12.09
N LYS A 38 9.43 -3.43 -12.04
CA LYS A 38 9.80 -2.55 -13.15
C LYS A 38 10.14 -3.44 -14.35
N ARG A 39 9.16 -3.71 -15.20
CA ARG A 39 9.37 -3.93 -16.63
C ARG A 39 8.16 -3.41 -17.40
N GLY A 40 8.28 -2.18 -17.90
CA GLY A 40 7.69 -1.83 -19.19
C GLY A 40 6.48 -0.90 -19.26
N LYS A 41 5.92 -0.33 -18.18
CA LYS A 41 4.94 0.76 -18.31
C LYS A 41 5.13 1.83 -17.25
N ASN A 42 5.66 2.99 -17.67
CA ASN A 42 5.57 4.22 -16.90
C ASN A 42 4.09 4.61 -16.89
N THR A 43 3.46 4.44 -15.75
CA THR A 43 2.15 4.97 -15.36
C THR A 43 1.55 6.02 -16.31
N GLU A 44 0.48 5.66 -17.03
CA GLU A 44 -0.35 6.59 -17.81
C GLU A 44 -1.36 7.27 -16.88
N TYR A 45 -0.90 8.18 -16.03
CA TYR A 45 -1.77 9.18 -15.41
C TYR A 45 -1.38 10.56 -15.94
N GLY A 46 -1.82 10.82 -17.17
CA GLY A 46 -2.00 12.14 -17.73
C GLY A 46 -3.30 12.06 -18.52
N ALA A 47 -4.23 12.97 -18.24
CA ALA A 47 -5.48 13.03 -18.99
C ALA A 47 -5.17 13.09 -20.50
N ILE A 48 -5.76 12.20 -21.29
CA ILE A 48 -5.98 12.48 -22.71
C ILE A 48 -7.41 13.02 -22.79
N ILE A 49 -7.53 14.32 -22.60
CA ILE A 49 -8.43 15.24 -23.32
C ILE A 49 -8.01 16.67 -23.00
#